data_AF-A0A2K5AP62-F1
#
_entry.id   AF-A0A2K5AP62-F1
#
_cell.length_a   1.000
_cell.length_b   1.000
_cell.length_c   1.000
_cell.angle_alpha   90.00
_cell.angle_beta   90.00
_cell.angle_gamma   90.00
#
_symmetry.space_group_name_H-M   'P 1'
#
loop_
_entity.id
_entity.type
_entity.pdbx_description
1 polymer ?
#
loop_
_entity_poly.entity_id
_entity_poly.type
_entity_poly.pdbx_seq_one_letter_code
_entity_poly.pdbx_strand_id
1 'polypeptide(L)'
;MRWYLFVSIPSYNKFINLAYISSMMANNSNYKEICNKILMLSPKIRYAGIINRFGKTIAGSMRSDVRPLFKPEEARDEFFLTAVKESMRERFYNSLGKCSFTLTVHEKVDLISFLHDKYIVYISVDKGLAYDDVGRIVKEANMLLASD
;
A
#
# COMPACT_ATOMS: atom_id res chain seq x y z
N MET A 1 -9.83 35.32 -47.57
CA MET A 1 -10.28 35.95 -46.30
C MET A 1 -10.39 34.85 -45.24
N ARG A 2 -9.64 35.00 -44.17
CA ARG A 2 -9.31 33.99 -43.14
C ARG A 2 -10.14 34.30 -41.90
N TRP A 3 -10.85 33.31 -41.35
CA TRP A 3 -11.33 33.37 -39.96
C TRP A 3 -11.07 32.02 -39.29
N TYR A 4 -10.15 32.05 -38.33
CA TYR A 4 -9.84 30.94 -37.43
C TYR A 4 -10.87 31.00 -36.30
N LEU A 5 -11.63 29.92 -36.08
CA LEU A 5 -12.37 29.73 -34.83
C LEU A 5 -11.37 29.22 -33.79
N PHE A 6 -11.01 30.12 -32.85
CA PHE A 6 -10.40 29.75 -31.60
C PHE A 6 -11.39 28.90 -30.80
N VAL A 7 -11.10 27.60 -30.64
CA VAL A 7 -11.72 26.80 -29.58
C VAL A 7 -10.95 27.13 -28.31
N SER A 8 -11.58 27.91 -27.43
CA SER A 8 -11.08 28.15 -26.08
C SER A 8 -11.17 26.85 -25.27
N ILE A 9 -10.01 26.32 -24.91
CA ILE A 9 -9.88 25.21 -23.95
C ILE A 9 -10.31 25.77 -22.58
N PRO A 10 -11.29 25.18 -21.88
CA PRO A 10 -11.57 25.56 -20.51
C PRO A 10 -10.41 25.10 -19.63
N SER A 11 -9.68 26.06 -19.07
CA SER A 11 -8.68 25.81 -18.02
C SER A 11 -9.38 25.25 -16.79
N TYR A 12 -9.18 23.95 -16.55
CA TYR A 12 -9.72 23.25 -15.38
C TYR A 12 -8.96 23.70 -14.12
N ASN A 13 -9.38 24.83 -13.53
CA ASN A 13 -8.82 25.32 -12.28
C ASN A 13 -9.45 24.60 -11.07
N LYS A 14 -8.56 23.83 -10.45
CA LYS A 14 -8.62 22.97 -9.29
C LYS A 14 -8.97 23.74 -8.00
N PHE A 15 -10.26 23.84 -7.65
CA PHE A 15 -10.67 24.15 -6.28
C PHE A 15 -10.87 22.85 -5.50
N ILE A 16 -9.77 22.29 -4.99
CA ILE A 16 -9.87 21.23 -3.98
C ILE A 16 -10.16 21.92 -2.64
N ASN A 17 -11.28 21.57 -2.01
CA ASN A 17 -11.73 22.14 -0.74
C ASN A 17 -10.67 21.93 0.37
N LEU A 18 -10.31 22.98 1.11
CA LEU A 18 -9.34 22.91 2.22
C LEU A 18 -9.73 21.89 3.29
N ALA A 19 -11.03 21.71 3.58
CA ALA A 19 -11.50 20.70 4.53
C ALA A 19 -11.22 19.29 4.02
N TYR A 20 -11.33 19.06 2.70
CA TYR A 20 -11.00 17.79 2.07
C TYR A 20 -9.49 17.52 2.08
N ILE A 21 -8.67 18.55 1.86
CA ILE A 21 -7.21 18.43 1.98
C ILE A 21 -6.82 18.13 3.43
N SER A 22 -7.42 18.82 4.39
CA SER A 22 -7.18 18.61 5.83
C SER A 22 -7.60 17.21 6.27
N SER A 23 -8.78 16.72 5.86
CA SER A 23 -9.21 15.35 6.15
C SER A 23 -8.31 14.31 5.48
N MET A 24 -7.87 14.55 4.25
CA MET A 24 -6.92 13.67 3.56
C MET A 24 -5.55 13.64 4.25
N MET A 25 -5.05 14.79 4.74
CA MET A 25 -3.82 14.86 5.51
C MET A 25 -3.95 14.18 6.87
N ALA A 26 -5.06 14.37 7.58
CA ALA A 26 -5.37 13.69 8.84
C ALA A 26 -5.42 12.17 8.68
N ASN A 27 -6.07 11.67 7.61
CA ASN A 27 -6.09 10.25 7.28
C ASN A 27 -4.67 9.73 6.97
N ASN A 28 -3.86 10.49 6.24
CA ASN A 28 -2.48 10.10 5.95
C ASN A 28 -1.61 10.03 7.22
N SER A 29 -1.80 10.95 8.19
CA SER A 29 -1.11 10.87 9.47
C SER A 29 -1.49 9.62 10.26
N ASN A 30 -2.76 9.23 10.23
CA ASN A 30 -3.25 8.05 10.93
C ASN A 30 -2.68 6.76 10.32
N TYR A 31 -2.75 6.65 8.99
CA TYR A 31 -2.16 5.52 8.26
C TYR A 31 -0.64 5.40 8.46
N LYS A 32 0.07 6.52 8.60
CA LYS A 32 1.50 6.49 8.91
C LYS A 32 1.76 5.93 10.32
N GLU A 33 0.92 6.28 11.29
CA GLU A 33 1.00 5.71 12.64
C GLU A 33 0.71 4.20 12.62
N ILE A 34 -0.29 3.75 11.85
CA ILE A 34 -0.55 2.33 11.63
C ILE A 34 0.67 1.63 11.04
N CYS A 35 1.30 2.19 10.00
CA CYS A 35 2.52 1.61 9.43
C CYS A 35 3.63 1.48 10.49
N ASN A 36 3.80 2.47 11.37
CA ASN A 36 4.76 2.39 12.49
C ASN A 36 4.38 1.27 13.47
N LYS A 37 3.11 1.14 13.84
CA LYS A 37 2.63 0.05 14.71
C LYS A 37 2.86 -1.32 14.07
N ILE A 38 2.66 -1.46 12.77
CA ILE A 38 2.97 -2.70 12.02
C ILE A 38 4.46 -3.02 12.12
N LEU A 39 5.36 -2.04 11.98
CA LEU A 39 6.80 -2.28 12.16
C LEU A 39 7.13 -2.87 13.54
N MET A 40 6.38 -2.52 14.58
CA MET A 40 6.61 -2.98 15.96
C MET A 40 6.18 -4.44 16.20
N LEU A 41 5.39 -5.05 15.31
CA LEU A 41 4.89 -6.43 15.48
C LEU A 41 5.99 -7.49 15.39
N SER A 42 7.11 -7.16 14.74
CA SER A 42 8.30 -8.01 14.69
C SER A 42 9.55 -7.20 14.35
N PRO A 43 10.71 -7.49 14.98
CA PRO A 43 11.99 -6.87 14.64
C PRO A 43 12.43 -7.15 13.19
N LYS A 44 11.88 -8.21 12.56
CA LYS A 44 12.21 -8.57 11.17
C LYS A 44 11.47 -7.76 10.12
N ILE A 45 10.44 -6.99 10.50
CA ILE A 45 9.70 -6.16 9.54
C ILE A 45 10.56 -4.95 9.18
N ARG A 46 10.91 -4.83 7.90
CA ARG A 46 11.76 -3.76 7.36
C ARG A 46 10.95 -2.55 6.94
N TYR A 47 9.81 -2.80 6.28
CA TYR A 47 8.92 -1.77 5.74
C TYR A 47 7.47 -2.21 5.87
N ALA A 48 6.58 -1.26 6.14
CA ALA A 48 5.15 -1.39 6.07
C ALA A 48 4.56 -0.21 5.29
N GLY A 49 3.67 -0.50 4.35
CA GLY A 49 3.06 0.49 3.47
C GLY A 49 1.60 0.20 3.20
N ILE A 50 0.82 1.27 3.08
CA ILE A 50 -0.57 1.24 2.64
C ILE A 50 -0.57 1.84 1.24
N ILE A 51 -0.93 1.03 0.25
CA ILE A 51 -0.98 1.42 -1.15
C ILE A 51 -2.42 1.35 -1.65
N ASN A 52 -2.78 2.20 -2.61
CA ASN A 52 -4.07 2.09 -3.27
C ASN A 52 -4.06 1.01 -4.37
N ARG A 53 -5.22 0.76 -4.97
CA ARG A 53 -5.40 -0.21 -6.07
C ARG A 53 -4.67 0.12 -7.38
N PHE A 54 -3.93 1.24 -7.43
CA PHE A 54 -3.12 1.65 -8.58
C PHE A 54 -1.62 1.63 -8.25
N GLY A 55 -1.21 1.06 -7.11
CA GLY A 55 0.19 0.99 -6.70
C GLY A 55 0.77 2.28 -6.14
N LYS A 56 -0.06 3.32 -5.90
CA LYS A 56 0.39 4.56 -5.25
C LYS A 56 0.40 4.38 -3.75
N THR A 57 1.54 4.67 -3.11
CA THR A 57 1.66 4.75 -1.65
C THR A 57 0.81 5.88 -1.07
N ILE A 58 -0.05 5.54 -0.13
CA ILE A 58 -0.83 6.48 0.70
C ILE A 58 -0.03 6.85 1.94
N ALA A 59 0.51 5.85 2.62
CA ALA A 59 1.43 5.99 3.74
C ALA A 59 2.45 4.85 3.74
N GLY A 60 3.61 5.08 4.32
CA GLY A 60 4.64 4.05 4.47
C GLY A 60 5.66 4.44 5.52
N SER A 61 6.15 3.42 6.21
CA SER A 61 7.18 3.55 7.23
C SER A 61 8.24 2.48 7.00
N MET A 62 9.50 2.88 7.15
CA MET A 62 10.66 2.00 7.07
C MET A 62 11.44 2.12 8.37
N ARG A 63 11.98 1.00 8.84
CA ARG A 63 12.93 1.02 9.96
C ARG A 63 14.16 1.86 9.61
N SER A 64 14.71 2.57 10.58
CA SER A 64 15.85 3.47 10.36
C SER A 64 17.18 2.73 10.18
N ASP A 65 17.27 1.51 10.70
CA ASP A 65 18.47 0.66 10.67
C ASP A 65 18.57 -0.22 9.42
N VAL A 66 17.55 -0.22 8.55
CA VAL A 66 17.53 -1.01 7.32
C VAL A 66 17.75 -0.15 6.08
N ARG A 67 18.53 -0.68 5.14
CA ARG A 67 18.66 -0.06 3.81
C ARG A 67 17.43 -0.39 2.96
N PRO A 68 16.90 0.59 2.20
CA PRO A 68 15.88 0.33 1.19
C PRO A 68 16.34 -0.74 0.20
N LEU A 69 15.45 -1.67 -0.14
CA LEU A 69 15.71 -2.73 -1.11
C LEU A 69 15.62 -2.23 -2.54
N PHE A 70 14.80 -1.20 -2.75
CA PHE A 70 14.48 -0.65 -4.06
C PHE A 70 14.92 0.81 -4.14
N LYS A 71 15.27 1.24 -5.35
CA LYS A 71 15.22 2.66 -5.70
C LYS A 71 13.77 3.15 -5.73
N PRO A 72 13.51 4.46 -5.66
CA PRO A 72 12.15 4.99 -5.70
C PRO A 72 11.33 4.57 -6.92
N GLU A 73 11.97 4.33 -8.07
CA GLU A 73 11.29 3.86 -9.29
C GLU A 73 10.92 2.38 -9.20
N GLU A 74 11.87 1.53 -8.82
CA GLU A 74 11.66 0.11 -8.58
C GLU A 74 10.58 -0.14 -7.52
N ALA A 75 10.51 0.69 -6.47
CA ALA A 75 9.46 0.62 -5.46
C ALA A 75 8.07 0.93 -6.05
N ARG A 76 7.97 1.90 -6.96
CA ARG A 76 6.70 2.20 -7.66
C ARG A 76 6.27 1.04 -8.54
N ASP A 77 7.22 0.44 -9.26
CA ASP A 77 6.94 -0.71 -10.13
C ASP A 77 6.49 -1.93 -9.33
N GLU A 78 7.14 -2.21 -8.20
CA GLU A 78 6.75 -3.30 -7.29
C GLU A 78 5.35 -3.09 -6.68
N PHE A 79 5.05 -1.86 -6.25
CA PHE A 79 3.71 -1.56 -5.70
C PHE A 79 2.63 -1.62 -6.77
N PHE A 80 2.93 -1.21 -8.00
CA PHE A 80 2.04 -1.38 -9.14
C PHE A 80 1.81 -2.87 -9.45
N LEU A 81 2.87 -3.67 -9.51
CA LEU A 81 2.78 -5.12 -9.72
C LEU A 81 1.93 -5.78 -8.63
N THR A 82 2.16 -5.43 -7.37
CA THR A 82 1.35 -5.93 -6.25
C THR A 82 -0.13 -5.55 -6.41
N ALA A 83 -0.43 -4.30 -6.79
CA ALA A 83 -1.80 -3.87 -7.01
C ALA A 83 -2.51 -4.63 -8.14
N VAL A 84 -1.81 -4.89 -9.24
CA VAL A 84 -2.32 -5.73 -10.33
C VAL A 84 -2.56 -7.16 -9.87
N LYS A 85 -1.60 -7.75 -9.13
CA LYS A 85 -1.69 -9.10 -8.58
C LYS A 85 -2.94 -9.26 -7.71
N GLU A 86 -3.16 -8.37 -6.76
CA GLU A 86 -4.33 -8.44 -5.86
C GLU A 86 -5.64 -8.19 -6.62
N SER A 87 -5.66 -7.27 -7.59
CA SER A 87 -6.84 -7.05 -8.44
C SER A 87 -7.20 -8.28 -9.29
N MET A 88 -6.20 -8.99 -9.80
CA MET A 88 -6.43 -10.25 -10.50
C MET A 88 -6.95 -11.34 -9.57
N ARG A 89 -6.52 -11.38 -8.30
CA ARG A 89 -7.01 -12.34 -7.29
C ARG A 89 -8.49 -12.17 -7.01
N GLU A 90 -9.00 -10.94 -6.93
CA GLU A 90 -10.42 -10.66 -6.69
C GLU A 90 -11.36 -11.32 -7.71
N ARG A 91 -10.90 -11.48 -8.96
CA ARG A 91 -11.69 -12.12 -10.03
C ARG A 91 -12.05 -13.57 -9.72
N PHE A 92 -11.34 -14.23 -8.82
CA PHE A 92 -11.55 -15.62 -8.45
C PHE A 92 -12.33 -15.80 -7.15
N TYR A 93 -12.83 -14.72 -6.53
CA TYR A 93 -13.52 -14.79 -5.24
C TYR A 93 -14.78 -15.67 -5.26
N ASN A 94 -15.50 -15.72 -6.38
CA ASN A 94 -16.66 -16.59 -6.52
C ASN A 94 -16.29 -18.08 -6.49
N SER A 95 -15.10 -18.44 -6.95
CA SER A 95 -14.64 -19.83 -7.04
C SER A 95 -13.79 -20.27 -5.84
N LEU A 96 -12.97 -19.37 -5.30
CA LEU A 96 -11.96 -19.68 -4.28
C LEU A 96 -12.23 -19.03 -2.92
N GLY A 97 -13.21 -18.13 -2.84
CA GLY A 97 -13.41 -17.26 -1.69
C GLY A 97 -12.42 -16.08 -1.66
N LYS A 98 -12.56 -15.24 -0.63
CA LYS A 98 -11.71 -14.05 -0.47
C LYS A 98 -10.27 -14.45 -0.12
N CYS A 99 -9.31 -13.82 -0.77
CA CYS A 99 -7.89 -13.98 -0.43
C CYS A 99 -7.62 -13.36 0.95
N SER A 100 -7.08 -14.14 1.89
CA SER A 100 -6.74 -13.63 3.22
C SER A 100 -5.43 -12.83 3.19
N PHE A 101 -4.40 -13.37 2.55
CA PHE A 101 -3.11 -12.71 2.29
C PHE A 101 -2.32 -13.48 1.23
N THR A 102 -1.29 -12.84 0.69
CA THR A 102 -0.27 -13.43 -0.16
C THR A 102 1.07 -13.33 0.56
N LEU A 103 1.81 -14.44 0.63
CA LEU A 103 3.23 -14.47 0.99
C LEU A 103 4.05 -14.71 -0.28
N THR A 104 4.95 -13.80 -0.62
CA THR A 104 5.90 -13.96 -1.73
C THR A 104 7.30 -14.07 -1.14
N VAL A 105 7.92 -15.23 -1.33
CA VAL A 105 9.22 -15.58 -0.71
C VAL A 105 10.31 -15.38 -1.74
N HIS A 106 11.23 -14.43 -1.51
CA HIS A 106 12.43 -14.27 -2.32
C HIS A 106 13.67 -14.75 -1.56
N GLU A 107 14.78 -14.90 -2.27
CA GLU A 107 16.07 -15.26 -1.68
C GLU A 107 16.51 -14.24 -0.62
N LYS A 108 16.26 -12.94 -0.85
CA LYS A 108 16.77 -11.83 -0.04
C LYS A 108 15.77 -11.23 0.95
N VAL A 109 14.48 -11.34 0.67
CA VAL A 109 13.39 -10.70 1.44
C VAL A 109 12.10 -11.50 1.26
N ASP A 110 11.23 -11.51 2.26
CA ASP A 110 9.87 -12.03 2.10
C ASP A 110 8.87 -10.88 2.12
N LEU A 111 7.85 -10.98 1.28
CA LEU A 111 6.82 -9.96 1.10
C LEU A 111 5.47 -10.52 1.53
N ILE A 112 4.76 -9.76 2.35
CA ILE A 112 3.40 -10.07 2.78
C ILE A 112 2.51 -8.98 2.21
N SER A 113 1.47 -9.38 1.47
CA SER A 113 0.46 -8.45 0.97
C SER A 113 -0.95 -8.94 1.27
N PHE A 114 -1.86 -8.03 1.61
CA PHE A 114 -3.28 -8.34 1.75
C PHE A 114 -4.15 -7.13 1.48
N LEU A 115 -5.40 -7.38 1.09
CA LEU A 115 -6.40 -6.35 0.88
C LEU A 115 -7.10 -6.00 2.21
N HIS A 116 -7.24 -4.70 2.47
CA HIS A 116 -8.07 -4.15 3.53
C HIS A 116 -8.96 -3.06 2.91
N ASP A 117 -10.24 -3.36 2.75
CA ASP A 117 -11.21 -2.57 1.97
C ASP A 117 -10.71 -2.21 0.56
N LYS A 118 -10.38 -0.93 0.35
CA LYS A 118 -9.89 -0.38 -0.93
C LYS A 118 -8.38 -0.23 -0.98
N TYR A 119 -7.68 -0.59 0.09
CA TYR A 119 -6.24 -0.47 0.22
C TYR A 119 -5.59 -1.85 0.21
N ILE A 120 -4.31 -1.85 -0.16
CA ILE A 120 -3.45 -3.01 -0.04
C ILE A 120 -2.40 -2.66 1.01
N VAL A 121 -2.23 -3.55 1.95
CA VAL A 121 -1.14 -3.50 2.92
C VAL A 121 0.01 -4.28 2.32
N TYR A 122 1.19 -3.68 2.28
CA TYR A 122 2.42 -4.26 1.78
C TYR A 122 3.47 -4.22 2.89
N ILE A 123 4.00 -5.38 3.24
CA ILE A 123 4.99 -5.53 4.30
C ILE A 123 6.18 -6.29 3.73
N SER A 124 7.39 -5.77 3.94
CA SER A 124 8.62 -6.52 3.65
C SER A 124 9.30 -6.93 4.94
N VAL A 125 9.78 -8.18 4.97
CA VAL A 125 10.41 -8.78 6.14
C VAL A 125 11.76 -9.41 5.78
N ASP A 126 12.71 -9.30 6.70
CA ASP A 126 13.97 -10.01 6.60
C ASP A 126 13.78 -11.53 6.65
N LYS A 127 14.72 -12.25 6.05
CA LYS A 127 14.68 -13.71 5.98
C LYS A 127 14.64 -14.38 7.36
N GLY A 128 14.06 -15.58 7.37
CA GLY A 128 13.97 -16.44 8.54
C GLY A 128 12.88 -16.01 9.53
N LEU A 129 11.90 -15.21 9.12
CA LEU A 129 10.66 -15.08 9.87
C LEU A 129 9.99 -16.47 9.93
N ALA A 130 9.54 -16.90 11.10
CA ALA A 130 8.82 -18.17 11.21
C ALA A 130 7.51 -18.08 10.43
N TYR A 131 7.11 -19.15 9.74
CA TYR A 131 5.86 -19.15 8.97
C TYR A 131 4.63 -18.90 9.86
N ASP A 132 4.64 -19.38 11.10
CA ASP A 132 3.57 -19.14 12.07
C ASP A 132 3.44 -17.65 12.45
N ASP A 133 4.53 -16.89 12.44
CA ASP A 133 4.50 -15.44 12.68
C ASP A 133 3.85 -14.67 11.54
N VAL A 134 3.87 -15.18 10.30
CA VAL A 134 3.26 -14.51 9.15
C VAL A 134 1.77 -14.31 9.37
N GLY A 135 1.07 -15.38 9.76
CA GLY A 135 -0.38 -15.33 10.04
C GLY A 135 -0.70 -14.39 11.20
N ARG A 136 0.12 -14.41 12.26
CA ARG A 136 -0.01 -13.51 13.41
C ARG A 136 0.14 -12.04 13.00
N ILE A 137 1.18 -11.71 12.23
CA ILE A 137 1.44 -10.35 11.74
C ILE A 137 0.26 -9.87 10.87
N VAL A 138 -0.24 -10.69 9.95
CA VAL A 138 -1.39 -10.33 9.10
C VAL A 138 -2.63 -10.05 9.96
N LYS A 139 -2.92 -10.89 10.95
CA LYS A 139 -4.06 -10.72 11.84
C LYS A 139 -3.95 -9.43 12.66
N GLU A 140 -2.81 -9.20 13.29
CA GLU A 140 -2.55 -8.00 14.09
C GLU A 140 -2.56 -6.73 13.24
N ALA A 141 -1.94 -6.75 12.06
CA ALA A 141 -1.98 -5.62 11.13
C ALA A 141 -3.41 -5.30 10.67
N ASN A 142 -4.24 -6.30 10.40
CA ASN A 142 -5.65 -6.09 10.06
C ASN A 142 -6.45 -5.47 11.22
N MET A 143 -6.20 -5.87 12.47
CA MET A 143 -6.87 -5.27 13.63
C MET A 143 -6.51 -3.80 13.83
N LEU A 144 -5.25 -3.43 13.55
CA LEU A 144 -4.80 -2.03 13.59
C LEU A 144 -5.53 -1.16 12.57
N LEU A 145 -5.84 -1.70 11.39
CA LEU A 145 -6.57 -0.99 10.32
C LEU A 145 -8.08 -0.92 10.58
N ALA A 146 -8.65 -1.91 11.26
CA ALA A 146 -10.07 -1.93 11.61
C ALA A 146 -10.45 -0.98 12.77
N SER A 147 -9.45 -0.38 13.44
CA SER A 147 -9.63 0.53 14.56
C SER A 147 -9.67 2.02 14.13
N ASP A 148 -9.50 2.28 12.84
CA ASP A 148 -9.54 3.60 12.18
C ASP A 148 -10.85 3.81 11.42
#